data_AF-A0A157ZLD8-F1
#
_entry.id   AF-A0A157ZLD8-F1
#
_cell.length_a   1.000
_cell.length_b   1.000
_cell.length_c   1.000
_cell.angle_alpha   90.00
_cell.angle_beta   90.00
_cell.angle_gamma   90.00
#
_symmetry.space_group_name_H-M   'P 1'
#
loop_
_entity.id
_entity.type
_entity.pdbx_description
1 polymer ?
#
loop_
_entity_poly.entity_id
_entity_poly.type
_entity_poly.pdbx_seq_one_letter_code
_entity_poly.pdbx_strand_id
1 'polypeptide(L)'
;MDTTTARAGAPTRPSLRAPLKLHWHADMRSCEIVHPHGSVELNRSAGEILARCDGTRELDHIIGEIEARFDMSGLAADVYRFIEEARRLGWLD
;
A
#
# COMPACT_ATOMS: atom_id res chain seq x y z
N MET A 1 22.21 17.75 11.51
CA MET A 1 22.17 16.28 11.54
C MET A 1 21.79 15.86 10.13
N ASP A 2 22.82 15.61 9.34
CA ASP A 2 22.75 15.22 7.93
C ASP A 2 22.11 13.85 7.78
N THR A 3 21.13 13.73 6.88
CA THR A 3 20.87 12.48 6.15
C THR A 3 20.39 12.81 4.73
N THR A 4 21.36 12.81 3.83
CA THR A 4 21.32 12.14 2.52
C THR A 4 20.07 12.27 1.67
N THR A 5 20.17 13.13 0.66
CA THR A 5 19.53 12.96 -0.65
C THR A 5 19.88 11.58 -1.22
N ALA A 6 18.95 10.64 -1.19
CA ALA A 6 18.99 9.43 -2.01
C ALA A 6 18.43 9.78 -3.39
N ARG A 7 19.27 9.76 -4.43
CA ARG A 7 18.82 9.85 -5.82
C ARG A 7 18.68 8.43 -6.39
N ALA A 8 17.49 8.17 -6.95
CA ALA A 8 17.14 7.09 -7.89
C ALA A 8 17.03 5.66 -7.33
N GLY A 9 15.92 5.40 -6.64
CA GLY A 9 15.30 4.09 -6.46
C GLY A 9 13.93 4.36 -5.86
N ALA A 10 12.85 3.82 -6.43
CA ALA A 10 11.53 3.98 -5.83
C ALA A 10 11.61 3.55 -4.34
N PRO A 11 11.00 4.28 -3.41
CA PRO A 11 11.23 4.05 -1.99
C PRO A 11 10.97 2.57 -1.67
N THR A 12 11.94 1.92 -1.04
CA THR A 12 11.83 0.49 -0.69
C THR A 12 10.70 0.24 0.31
N ARG A 13 10.25 1.30 0.99
CA ARG A 13 9.19 1.29 1.99
C ARG A 13 8.00 2.13 1.51
N PRO A 14 6.98 1.52 0.92
CA PRO A 14 5.80 2.26 0.47
C PRO A 14 5.07 2.87 1.68
N SER A 15 4.66 4.13 1.54
CA SER A 15 3.90 4.84 2.56
C SER A 15 2.68 5.55 1.97
N LEU A 16 1.53 5.43 2.63
CA LEU A 16 0.32 6.15 2.22
C LEU A 16 0.51 7.67 2.39
N ARG A 17 0.33 8.42 1.31
CA ARG A 17 0.58 9.88 1.32
C ARG A 17 -0.52 10.61 2.09
N ALA A 18 -0.16 11.54 2.96
CA ALA A 18 -1.15 12.45 3.53
C ALA A 18 -1.70 13.40 2.42
N PRO A 19 -3.00 13.74 2.42
CA PRO A 19 -4.02 13.47 3.44
C PRO A 19 -4.87 12.21 3.20
N LEU A 20 -4.40 11.25 2.41
CA LEU A 20 -5.14 10.01 2.13
C LEU A 20 -5.30 9.18 3.40
N LYS A 21 -6.49 8.65 3.60
CA LYS A 21 -6.79 7.77 4.73
C LYS A 21 -7.46 6.49 4.24
N LEU A 22 -6.95 5.36 4.70
CA LEU A 22 -7.61 4.08 4.51
C LEU A 22 -8.73 3.93 5.54
N HIS A 23 -9.95 3.70 5.06
CA HIS A 23 -11.14 3.45 5.87
C HIS A 23 -11.64 2.03 5.60
N TRP A 24 -11.86 1.25 6.65
CA TRP A 24 -12.47 -0.08 6.54
C TRP A 24 -13.97 0.01 6.75
N HIS A 25 -14.74 -0.72 5.95
CA HIS A 25 -16.18 -0.84 6.15
C HIS A 25 -16.48 -1.82 7.30
N ALA A 26 -17.70 -1.73 7.84
CA ALA A 26 -18.12 -2.51 9.02
C ALA A 26 -18.06 -4.03 8.80
N ASP A 27 -18.22 -4.48 7.56
CA ASP A 27 -18.14 -5.89 7.18
C ASP A 27 -16.70 -6.41 7.04
N MET A 28 -15.68 -5.54 7.06
CA MET A 28 -14.25 -5.87 6.87
C MET A 28 -13.93 -6.64 5.58
N ARG A 29 -14.81 -6.58 4.56
CA ARG A 29 -14.61 -7.19 3.23
C ARG A 29 -14.25 -6.14 2.18
N SER A 30 -14.60 -4.89 2.42
CA SER A 30 -14.18 -3.77 1.59
C SER A 30 -13.50 -2.70 2.43
N CYS A 31 -12.78 -1.84 1.74
CA CYS A 31 -12.22 -0.62 2.29
C CYS A 31 -12.29 0.48 1.24
N GLU A 32 -12.11 1.73 1.67
CA GLU A 32 -12.02 2.87 0.78
C GLU A 32 -10.82 3.74 1.13
N ILE A 33 -10.20 4.36 0.12
CA ILE A 33 -9.28 5.47 0.34
C ILE A 33 -10.06 6.78 0.29
N VAL A 34 -10.09 7.50 1.40
CA VAL A 34 -10.69 8.83 1.50
C VAL A 34 -9.64 9.87 1.14
N HIS A 35 -9.96 10.75 0.19
CA HIS A 35 -9.15 11.88 -0.22
C HIS A 35 -10.00 13.14 -0.37
N PRO A 36 -9.41 14.35 -0.48
CA PRO A 36 -10.18 15.60 -0.49
C PRO A 36 -11.19 15.72 -1.64
N HIS A 37 -11.00 14.96 -2.72
CA HIS A 37 -11.84 15.02 -3.92
C HIS A 37 -12.83 13.84 -4.05
N GLY A 38 -12.83 12.88 -3.10
CA GLY A 38 -13.75 11.74 -3.12
C GLY A 38 -13.26 10.54 -2.30
N SER A 39 -13.88 9.38 -2.51
CA SER A 39 -13.36 8.11 -2.02
C SER A 39 -13.18 7.12 -3.17
N VAL A 40 -12.21 6.22 -3.02
CA VAL A 40 -11.96 5.12 -3.97
C VAL A 40 -12.23 3.82 -3.25
N GLU A 41 -13.26 3.09 -3.69
CA GLU A 41 -13.57 1.78 -3.15
C GLU A 41 -12.55 0.75 -3.61
N LEU A 42 -12.10 -0.06 -2.66
CA LEU A 42 -11.09 -1.07 -2.82
C LEU A 42 -11.56 -2.39 -2.22
N ASN A 43 -11.12 -3.48 -2.84
CA ASN A 43 -11.35 -4.81 -2.29
C ASN A 43 -10.50 -5.03 -1.03
N ARG A 44 -10.85 -6.08 -0.27
CA ARG A 44 -10.11 -6.49 0.93
C ARG A 44 -8.61 -6.59 0.71
N SER A 45 -8.17 -7.25 -0.37
CA SER A 45 -6.74 -7.50 -0.64
C SER A 45 -5.96 -6.20 -0.83
N ALA A 46 -6.51 -5.26 -1.59
CA ALA A 46 -5.94 -3.93 -1.77
C ALA A 46 -5.84 -3.17 -0.43
N GLY A 47 -6.89 -3.23 0.39
CA GLY A 47 -6.87 -2.67 1.74
C GLY A 47 -5.79 -3.25 2.64
N GLU A 48 -5.61 -4.57 2.60
CA GLU A 48 -4.61 -5.27 3.41
C GLU A 48 -3.17 -4.91 2.99
N ILE A 49 -2.94 -4.67 1.70
CA ILE A 49 -1.65 -4.20 1.17
C ILE A 49 -1.41 -2.77 1.66
N LEU A 50 -2.38 -1.87 1.45
CA LEU A 50 -2.25 -0.45 1.85
C LEU A 50 -2.11 -0.27 3.36
N ALA A 51 -2.80 -1.08 4.17
CA ALA A 51 -2.68 -1.06 5.62
C ALA A 51 -1.25 -1.37 6.11
N ARG A 52 -0.44 -2.06 5.30
CA ARG A 52 0.98 -2.35 5.59
C ARG A 52 1.94 -1.33 4.98
N CYS A 53 1.45 -0.48 4.07
CA CYS A 53 2.21 0.60 3.46
C CYS A 53 2.26 1.82 4.39
N ASP A 54 2.97 1.68 5.51
CA ASP A 54 3.12 2.72 6.54
C ASP A 54 4.50 3.40 6.51
N GLY A 55 5.35 3.07 5.53
CA GLY A 55 6.72 3.57 5.41
C GLY A 55 7.74 2.89 6.34
N THR A 56 7.32 1.92 7.15
CA THR A 56 8.24 1.18 8.05
C THR A 56 8.69 -0.15 7.46
N ARG A 57 7.82 -0.80 6.69
CA ARG A 57 8.03 -2.14 6.11
C ARG A 57 8.56 -2.04 4.68
N GLU A 58 9.47 -2.96 4.34
CA GLU A 58 9.92 -3.13 2.96
C GLU A 58 8.91 -3.93 2.15
N LEU A 59 8.91 -3.71 0.83
CA LEU A 59 7.95 -4.34 -0.08
C LEU A 59 7.99 -5.88 -0.01
N ASP A 60 9.17 -6.49 0.05
CA ASP A 60 9.31 -7.95 0.21
C ASP A 60 8.66 -8.47 1.51
N HIS A 61 8.77 -7.73 2.61
CA HIS A 61 8.09 -8.10 3.86
C HIS A 61 6.58 -7.97 3.73
N ILE A 62 6.08 -6.92 3.07
CA ILE A 62 4.65 -6.75 2.81
C ILE A 62 4.12 -7.92 1.99
N ILE A 63 4.84 -8.33 0.95
CA ILE A 63 4.48 -9.48 0.12
C ILE A 63 4.38 -10.75 0.96
N GLY A 64 5.42 -11.07 1.74
CA GLY A 64 5.42 -12.27 2.58
C GLY A 64 4.29 -12.27 3.61
N GLU A 65 3.99 -11.12 4.22
CA GLU A 65 2.86 -10.99 5.14
C GLU A 65 1.50 -11.19 4.45
N ILE A 66 1.34 -10.67 3.24
CA ILE A 66 0.11 -10.80 2.45
C ILE A 66 -0.09 -12.25 2.02
N GLU A 67 0.96 -12.89 1.50
CA GLU A 67 0.93 -14.30 1.12
C GLU A 67 0.53 -15.20 2.30
N ALA A 68 1.15 -14.98 3.47
CA ALA A 68 0.80 -15.69 4.69
C ALA A 68 -0.63 -15.42 5.17
N ARG A 69 -1.13 -14.19 5.01
CA ARG A 69 -2.48 -13.81 5.47
C ARG A 69 -3.58 -14.38 4.61
N PHE A 70 -3.32 -14.50 3.31
CA PHE A 70 -4.28 -15.03 2.34
C PHE A 70 -4.09 -16.52 2.06
N ASP A 71 -3.11 -17.17 2.70
CA ASP A 71 -2.72 -18.56 2.45
C ASP A 71 -2.50 -18.83 0.95
N MET A 72 -1.88 -17.86 0.28
CA MET A 72 -1.63 -17.86 -1.17
C MET A 72 -0.17 -17.52 -1.44
N SER A 73 0.41 -18.16 -2.44
CA SER A 73 1.79 -17.90 -2.89
C SER A 73 1.80 -17.39 -4.32
N GLY A 74 2.84 -16.63 -4.68
CA GLY A 74 2.96 -16.00 -6.00
C GLY A 74 2.22 -14.67 -6.12
N LEU A 75 1.81 -14.06 -5.00
CA LEU A 75 1.16 -12.75 -5.00
C LEU A 75 2.17 -11.61 -5.18
N ALA A 76 3.47 -11.90 -5.12
CA ALA A 76 4.53 -10.91 -5.30
C ALA A 76 4.27 -9.99 -6.51
N ALA A 77 4.06 -10.57 -7.70
CA ALA A 77 3.85 -9.80 -8.93
C ALA A 77 2.57 -8.93 -8.87
N ASP A 78 1.49 -9.44 -8.26
CA ASP A 78 0.24 -8.69 -8.10
C ASP A 78 0.39 -7.54 -7.12
N VAL A 79 1.08 -7.77 -5.99
CA VAL A 79 1.38 -6.73 -5.01
C VAL A 79 2.30 -5.67 -5.61
N TYR A 80 3.36 -6.06 -6.34
CA TYR A 80 4.23 -5.11 -7.05
C TYR A 80 3.42 -4.22 -8.00
N ARG A 81 2.61 -4.83 -8.89
CA ARG A 81 1.76 -4.09 -9.83
C ARG A 81 0.79 -3.15 -9.12
N PHE A 82 0.21 -3.59 -8.00
CA PHE A 82 -0.68 -2.76 -7.21
C PHE A 82 0.04 -1.55 -6.59
N ILE A 83 1.24 -1.74 -6.02
CA ILE A 83 2.03 -0.65 -5.44
C ILE A 83 2.46 0.35 -6.52
N GLU A 84 2.90 -0.13 -7.69
CA GLU A 84 3.24 0.74 -8.81
C GLU A 84 2.04 1.57 -9.30
N GLU A 85 0.86 0.94 -9.43
CA GLU A 85 -0.36 1.64 -9.80
C GLU A 85 -0.77 2.66 -8.72
N ALA A 86 -0.71 2.28 -7.45
CA ALA A 86 -1.01 3.17 -6.33
C ALA A 86 -0.05 4.36 -6.28
N ARG A 87 1.23 4.18 -6.61
CA ARG A 87 2.19 5.29 -6.80
C ARG A 87 1.81 6.17 -7.98
N ARG A 88 1.42 5.59 -9.11
CA ARG A 88 1.00 6.33 -10.31
C ARG A 88 -0.25 7.18 -10.04
N LEU A 89 -1.18 6.67 -9.24
CA LEU A 89 -2.37 7.39 -8.77
C LEU A 89 -2.06 8.44 -7.70
N GLY A 90 -0.80 8.52 -7.24
CA GLY A 90 -0.35 9.45 -6.21
C GLY A 90 -0.80 9.04 -4.80
N TRP A 91 -1.18 7.78 -4.59
CA TRP A 91 -1.60 7.27 -3.29
C TRP A 91 -0.43 6.96 -2.37
N LEU A 92 0.63 6.40 -2.95
CA LEU A 92 1.85 6.02 -2.25
C LEU A 92 3.01 6.89 -2.70
N ASP A 93 3.96 7.13 -1.80
CA ASP A 93 5.29 7.66 -2.14
C ASP A 93 6.23 6.54 -2.61
#